data_AF-A0A382NE79-F1
#
_entry.id   AF-A0A382NE79-F1
#
_cell.length_a   1.000
_cell.length_b   1.000
_cell.length_c   1.000
_cell.angle_alpha   90.00
_cell.angle_beta   90.00
_cell.angle_gamma   90.00
#
_symmetry.space_group_name_H-M   'P 1'
#
loop_
_entity.id
_entity.type
_entity.pdbx_description
1 polymer ?
#
loop_
_entity_poly.entity_id
_entity_poly.type
_entity_poly.pdbx_seq_one_letter_code
_entity_poly.pdbx_strand_id
1 'polypeptide(L)'
;MAFCLNQRVTSAYGEKMKNSRLLISLFFACCLIISSWMSVFANSEIIKSTSIAMNGEPKYPDGFSHFEYVNPGAPKGGTVKLSSIGSYDSFNAFIAKGVSASGLGMIYETLTTGSSDEAFTEYGLIADQIEYPEDRTWVIYRLNPKARFHDGETINVDDVIFTFNTLIEKGAPFYKSYYGDIVEVKDLGDRRVKFNFREGTTNRELVLITGQLPVLPKHYWEG
;
A
#
# COMPACT_ATOMS: atom_id res chain seq x y z
N MET A 1 -30.98 -57.39 60.29
CA MET A 1 -30.10 -56.20 60.43
C MET A 1 -29.24 -55.92 59.18
N ALA A 2 -29.62 -56.40 57.98
CA ALA A 2 -28.83 -56.22 56.74
C ALA A 2 -29.45 -55.24 55.73
N PHE A 3 -30.71 -54.81 55.93
CA PHE A 3 -31.42 -53.96 54.97
C PHE A 3 -31.13 -52.45 55.13
N CYS A 4 -30.58 -52.02 56.27
CA CYS A 4 -30.37 -50.60 56.56
C CYS A 4 -28.98 -50.08 56.10
N LEU A 5 -28.01 -50.96 55.85
CA LEU A 5 -26.67 -50.55 55.36
C LEU A 5 -26.65 -50.21 53.85
N ASN A 6 -27.55 -50.80 53.05
CA ASN A 6 -27.48 -50.68 51.59
C ASN A 6 -28.04 -49.34 51.04
N GLN A 7 -28.90 -48.65 51.82
CA GLN A 7 -29.44 -47.34 51.45
C GLN A 7 -28.47 -46.18 51.71
N ARG A 8 -27.54 -46.30 52.67
CA ARG A 8 -26.55 -45.23 52.94
C ARG A 8 -25.44 -45.18 51.90
N VAL A 9 -25.04 -46.33 51.34
CA VAL A 9 -23.96 -46.40 50.33
C VAL A 9 -24.41 -45.83 48.98
N THR A 10 -25.66 -46.07 48.59
CA THR A 10 -26.24 -45.56 47.33
C THR A 10 -26.47 -44.04 47.36
N SER A 11 -26.81 -43.46 48.51
CA SER A 11 -26.97 -42.01 48.69
C SER A 11 -25.65 -41.24 48.59
N ALA A 12 -24.57 -41.72 49.23
CA ALA A 12 -23.27 -41.06 49.19
C ALA A 12 -22.60 -41.10 47.80
N TYR A 13 -22.86 -42.16 47.01
CA TYR A 13 -22.37 -42.26 45.63
C TYR A 13 -23.09 -41.28 44.68
N GLY A 14 -24.38 -41.03 44.88
CA GLY A 14 -25.17 -40.10 44.06
C GLY A 14 -24.77 -38.63 44.22
N GLU A 15 -24.44 -38.19 45.45
CA GLU A 15 -23.93 -36.84 45.71
C GLU A 15 -22.54 -36.60 45.11
N LYS A 16 -21.64 -37.58 45.22
CA LYS A 16 -20.29 -37.51 44.66
C LYS A 16 -20.30 -37.40 43.13
N MET A 17 -21.24 -38.08 42.46
CA MET A 17 -21.44 -37.97 41.01
C MET A 17 -22.09 -36.64 40.57
N LYS A 18 -23.01 -36.08 41.37
CA LYS A 18 -23.59 -34.75 41.08
C LYS A 18 -22.56 -33.63 41.18
N ASN A 19 -21.70 -33.66 42.19
CA ASN A 19 -20.63 -32.66 42.35
C ASN A 19 -19.56 -32.77 41.26
N SER A 20 -19.23 -34.00 40.80
CA SER A 20 -18.35 -34.23 39.66
C SER A 20 -18.93 -33.68 38.35
N ARG A 21 -20.23 -33.90 38.10
CA ARG A 21 -20.93 -33.33 36.94
C ARG A 21 -20.97 -31.80 37.00
N LEU A 22 -21.25 -31.19 38.16
CA LEU A 22 -21.22 -29.74 38.32
C LEU A 22 -19.82 -29.16 38.06
N LEU A 23 -18.77 -29.79 38.59
CA LEU A 23 -17.38 -29.37 38.41
C LEU A 23 -16.93 -29.47 36.94
N ILE A 24 -17.34 -30.53 36.23
CA ILE A 24 -17.07 -30.69 34.80
C ILE A 24 -17.84 -29.62 33.99
N SER A 25 -19.11 -29.36 34.30
CA SER A 25 -19.90 -28.32 33.64
C SER A 25 -19.35 -26.91 33.88
N LEU A 26 -18.86 -26.61 35.09
CA LEU A 26 -18.19 -25.35 35.43
C LEU A 26 -16.84 -25.20 34.70
N PHE A 27 -16.09 -26.29 34.53
CA PHE A 27 -14.82 -26.28 33.77
C PHE A 27 -15.05 -26.02 32.28
N PHE A 28 -16.07 -26.66 31.67
CA PHE A 28 -16.45 -26.42 30.28
C PHE A 28 -17.04 -25.01 30.06
N ALA A 29 -17.82 -24.48 31.01
CA ALA A 29 -18.33 -23.11 30.95
C ALA A 29 -17.21 -22.06 31.09
N CYS A 30 -16.22 -22.29 31.96
CA CYS A 30 -15.04 -21.42 32.05
C CYS A 30 -14.18 -21.46 30.78
N CYS A 31 -13.98 -22.62 30.15
CA CYS A 31 -13.24 -22.70 28.88
C CYS A 31 -13.95 -21.97 27.73
N LEU A 32 -15.28 -22.01 27.67
CA LEU A 32 -16.04 -21.26 26.67
C LEU A 32 -15.96 -19.74 26.90
N ILE A 33 -15.98 -19.27 28.14
CA ILE A 33 -15.84 -17.84 28.46
C ILE A 33 -14.40 -17.34 28.20
N ILE A 34 -13.38 -18.16 28.44
CA ILE A 34 -11.97 -17.81 28.17
C ILE A 34 -11.69 -17.78 26.65
N SER A 35 -12.33 -18.64 25.85
CA SER A 35 -12.17 -18.64 24.39
C SER A 35 -12.75 -17.40 23.69
N SER A 36 -13.68 -16.69 24.31
CA SER A 36 -14.30 -15.48 23.75
C SER A 36 -13.47 -14.20 23.94
N TRP A 37 -12.33 -14.25 24.64
CA TRP A 37 -11.50 -13.08 24.93
C TRP A 37 -10.15 -13.05 24.20
N MET A 38 -9.81 -14.08 23.41
CA MET A 38 -8.69 -14.01 22.48
C MET A 38 -9.13 -13.32 21.18
N SER A 39 -9.42 -12.03 21.27
CA SER A 39 -9.21 -11.16 20.11
C SER A 39 -7.70 -11.14 19.87
N VAL A 40 -7.23 -11.99 18.96
CA VAL A 40 -5.89 -11.86 18.39
C VAL A 40 -5.89 -10.51 17.68
N PHE A 41 -5.34 -9.48 18.32
CA PHE A 41 -4.86 -8.32 17.59
C PHE A 41 -3.71 -8.83 16.73
N ALA A 42 -4.00 -9.14 15.47
CA ALA A 42 -2.98 -9.37 14.47
C ALA A 42 -2.22 -8.04 14.31
N ASN A 43 -1.11 -7.90 15.04
CA ASN A 43 -0.16 -6.82 14.78
C ASN A 43 0.55 -7.21 13.49
N SER A 44 0.02 -6.72 12.37
CA SER A 44 0.65 -6.87 11.06
C SER A 44 2.02 -6.20 11.10
N GLU A 45 3.08 -6.94 10.76
CA GLU A 45 4.43 -6.39 10.71
C GLU A 45 4.46 -5.23 9.69
N ILE A 46 5.02 -4.10 10.10
CA ILE A 46 5.18 -2.94 9.22
C ILE A 46 6.52 -3.06 8.53
N ILE A 47 6.47 -3.30 7.23
CA ILE A 47 7.64 -3.37 6.35
C ILE A 47 8.05 -1.93 6.00
N LYS A 48 9.34 -1.66 6.05
CA LYS A 48 9.96 -0.42 5.57
C LYS A 48 11.07 -0.75 4.59
N SER A 49 10.97 -0.24 3.38
CA SER A 49 11.92 -0.55 2.30
C SER A 49 12.09 0.62 1.36
N THR A 50 13.08 0.55 0.45
CA THR A 50 13.22 1.49 -0.67
C THR A 50 12.62 0.94 -1.97
N SER A 51 12.18 -0.32 -1.97
CA SER A 51 11.61 -1.02 -3.11
C SER A 51 10.54 -2.02 -2.68
N ILE A 52 9.69 -2.44 -3.62
CA ILE A 52 8.68 -3.46 -3.39
C ILE A 52 8.45 -4.26 -4.68
N ALA A 53 8.45 -5.59 -4.56
CA ALA A 53 8.04 -6.49 -5.62
C ALA A 53 6.58 -6.94 -5.41
N MET A 54 5.84 -7.13 -6.50
CA MET A 54 4.49 -7.67 -6.40
C MET A 54 4.51 -9.06 -5.78
N ASN A 55 5.45 -9.90 -6.25
CA ASN A 55 5.71 -11.24 -5.76
C ASN A 55 7.21 -11.45 -5.56
N GLY A 56 7.60 -12.09 -4.45
CA GLY A 56 9.00 -12.35 -4.12
C GLY A 56 9.73 -11.10 -3.62
N GLU A 57 11.04 -11.08 -3.83
CA GLU A 57 11.93 -9.99 -3.39
C GLU A 57 12.41 -9.18 -4.60
N PRO A 58 12.61 -7.86 -4.45
CA PRO A 58 13.27 -7.02 -5.44
C PRO A 58 14.64 -7.56 -5.84
N LYS A 59 14.96 -7.56 -7.13
CA LYS A 59 16.26 -8.01 -7.66
C LYS A 59 17.42 -7.14 -7.14
N TYR A 60 17.23 -5.83 -7.10
CA TYR A 60 18.30 -4.89 -6.74
C TYR A 60 18.27 -4.61 -5.22
N PRO A 61 19.41 -4.75 -4.53
CA PRO A 61 19.49 -4.51 -3.08
C PRO A 61 19.45 -3.00 -2.78
N ASP A 62 19.17 -2.67 -1.52
CA ASP A 62 19.25 -1.30 -1.03
C ASP A 62 20.62 -0.67 -1.34
N GLY A 63 20.60 0.57 -1.87
CA GLY A 63 21.80 1.33 -2.19
C GLY A 63 22.51 0.94 -3.49
N PHE A 64 21.91 0.09 -4.34
CA PHE A 64 22.42 -0.14 -5.69
C PHE A 64 22.54 1.19 -6.47
N SER A 65 23.54 1.29 -7.35
CA SER A 65 23.86 2.55 -8.04
C SER A 65 23.13 2.75 -9.37
N HIS A 66 22.75 1.67 -10.05
CA HIS A 66 22.06 1.69 -11.34
C HIS A 66 21.48 0.30 -11.64
N PHE A 67 20.43 0.24 -12.47
CA PHE A 67 19.94 -1.04 -13.00
C PHE A 67 21.00 -1.71 -13.89
N GLU A 68 21.00 -3.04 -13.96
CA GLU A 68 21.99 -3.84 -14.69
C GLU A 68 21.94 -3.62 -16.21
N TYR A 69 20.75 -3.28 -16.73
CA TYR A 69 20.55 -3.00 -18.15
C TYR A 69 20.97 -1.58 -18.57
N VAL A 70 21.50 -0.77 -17.65
CA VAL A 70 21.96 0.60 -17.92
C VAL A 70 23.48 0.63 -18.09
N ASN A 71 23.96 1.41 -19.06
CA ASN A 71 25.37 1.78 -19.16
C ASN A 71 25.66 3.02 -18.30
N PRO A 72 26.31 2.90 -17.12
CA PRO A 72 26.62 4.06 -16.26
C PRO A 72 27.62 5.03 -16.91
N GLY A 73 28.42 4.57 -17.86
CA GLY A 73 29.35 5.39 -18.65
C GLY A 73 28.73 6.00 -19.92
N ALA A 74 27.41 6.01 -20.06
CA ALA A 74 26.75 6.56 -21.24
C ALA A 74 27.12 8.05 -21.44
N PRO A 75 27.62 8.44 -22.63
CA PRO A 75 27.98 9.83 -22.91
C PRO A 75 26.74 10.72 -22.78
N LYS A 76 26.93 11.91 -22.19
CA LYS A 76 25.86 12.89 -22.01
C LYS A 76 25.94 13.97 -23.10
N GLY A 77 24.79 14.37 -23.63
CA GLY A 77 24.66 15.39 -24.67
C GLY A 77 24.20 14.83 -26.02
N GLY A 78 24.20 15.69 -27.04
CA GLY A 78 23.67 15.38 -28.37
C GLY A 78 22.16 15.66 -28.50
N THR A 79 21.59 15.25 -29.63
CA THR A 79 20.15 15.43 -29.93
C THR A 79 19.57 14.14 -30.44
N VAL A 80 18.56 13.63 -29.75
CA VAL A 80 17.74 12.51 -30.21
C VAL A 80 16.55 13.09 -30.98
N LYS A 81 16.41 12.71 -32.25
CA LYS A 81 15.26 13.10 -33.09
C LYS A 81 14.36 11.88 -33.27
N LEU A 82 13.18 11.94 -32.66
CA LEU A 82 12.16 10.90 -32.75
C LEU A 82 11.02 11.37 -33.66
N SER A 83 10.39 10.44 -34.36
CA SER A 83 9.14 10.68 -35.09
C SER A 83 7.94 10.18 -34.28
N SER A 84 6.78 10.76 -34.53
CA SER A 84 5.50 10.28 -34.03
C SER A 84 4.47 10.29 -35.16
N ILE A 85 3.51 9.37 -35.09
CA ILE A 85 2.45 9.24 -36.10
C ILE A 85 1.24 10.05 -35.62
N GLY A 86 0.71 10.91 -36.50
CA GLY A 86 -0.45 11.76 -36.21
C GLY A 86 -0.07 13.20 -35.84
N SER A 87 -0.99 13.89 -35.15
CA SER A 87 -0.80 15.25 -34.62
C SER A 87 -1.29 15.32 -33.18
N TYR A 88 -1.04 16.43 -32.50
CA TYR A 88 -1.53 16.72 -31.16
C TYR A 88 -2.28 18.06 -31.13
N ASP A 89 -3.13 18.24 -30.13
CA ASP A 89 -3.82 19.52 -29.84
C ASP A 89 -3.77 19.88 -28.34
N SER A 90 -3.12 19.06 -27.50
CA SER A 90 -3.01 19.26 -26.06
C SER A 90 -1.62 18.88 -25.52
N PHE A 91 -1.16 19.63 -24.52
CA PHE A 91 0.00 19.28 -23.68
C PHE A 91 -0.42 18.71 -22.31
N ASN A 92 -1.71 18.54 -22.06
CA ASN A 92 -2.24 17.90 -20.87
C ASN A 92 -2.56 16.42 -21.18
N ALA A 93 -1.73 15.51 -20.66
CA ALA A 93 -1.83 14.07 -20.85
C ALA A 93 -2.87 13.39 -19.92
N PHE A 94 -3.50 14.14 -19.02
CA PHE A 94 -4.29 13.58 -17.92
C PHE A 94 -5.81 13.66 -18.16
N ILE A 95 -6.26 14.31 -19.24
CA ILE A 95 -7.67 14.57 -19.53
C ILE A 95 -8.22 13.65 -20.62
N ALA A 96 -9.53 13.42 -20.62
CA ALA A 96 -10.18 12.54 -21.59
C ALA A 96 -10.29 13.12 -23.01
N LYS A 97 -10.23 14.45 -23.16
CA LYS A 97 -10.49 15.15 -24.41
C LYS A 97 -9.20 15.69 -25.03
N GLY A 98 -9.06 15.50 -26.33
CA GLY A 98 -7.91 15.96 -27.12
C GLY A 98 -6.91 14.84 -27.38
N VAL A 99 -5.91 15.13 -28.20
CA VAL A 99 -4.78 14.25 -28.51
C VAL A 99 -3.54 14.85 -27.89
N SER A 100 -2.99 14.13 -26.91
CA SER A 100 -1.81 14.56 -26.16
C SER A 100 -0.54 14.46 -27.00
N ALA A 101 0.36 15.44 -26.86
CA ALA A 101 1.67 15.39 -27.49
C ALA A 101 2.47 14.15 -27.06
N SER A 102 3.25 13.58 -27.98
CA SER A 102 4.14 12.46 -27.69
C SER A 102 5.30 12.89 -26.79
N GLY A 103 5.72 12.02 -25.86
CA GLY A 103 6.85 12.26 -24.97
C GLY A 103 6.52 13.03 -23.69
N LEU A 104 5.27 13.43 -23.46
CA LEU A 104 4.85 14.10 -22.22
C LEU A 104 5.10 13.29 -20.94
N GLY A 105 5.18 11.97 -21.04
CA GLY A 105 5.55 11.10 -19.91
C GLY A 105 6.97 11.32 -19.38
N MET A 106 7.83 12.04 -20.11
CA MET A 106 9.19 12.40 -19.64
C MET A 106 9.21 13.66 -18.78
N ILE A 107 8.07 14.36 -18.62
CA ILE A 107 7.99 15.64 -17.89
C ILE A 107 7.64 15.43 -16.42
N TYR A 108 6.82 14.41 -16.11
CA TYR A 108 6.33 14.14 -14.77
C TYR A 108 6.90 12.82 -14.27
N GLU A 109 7.60 12.89 -13.15
CA GLU A 109 8.09 11.72 -12.44
C GLU A 109 7.02 11.20 -11.45
N THR A 110 7.15 9.94 -11.10
CA THR A 110 6.27 9.19 -10.19
C THR A 110 6.90 9.03 -8.80
N LEU A 111 6.13 8.54 -7.82
CA LEU A 111 6.67 8.26 -6.48
C LEU A 111 7.73 7.16 -6.51
N THR A 112 7.51 6.13 -7.33
CA THR A 112 8.42 5.01 -7.58
C THR A 112 8.61 4.78 -9.08
N THR A 113 9.64 4.05 -9.47
CA THR A 113 9.92 3.67 -10.85
C THR A 113 10.07 2.15 -10.99
N GLY A 114 9.49 1.60 -12.05
CA GLY A 114 9.56 0.18 -12.34
C GLY A 114 10.89 -0.24 -12.97
N SER A 115 11.39 -1.42 -12.59
CA SER A 115 12.52 -2.03 -13.31
C SER A 115 12.07 -2.70 -14.61
N SER A 116 12.85 -2.55 -15.69
CA SER A 116 12.57 -3.17 -17.00
C SER A 116 13.02 -4.63 -17.11
N ASP A 117 13.76 -5.15 -16.14
CA ASP A 117 14.23 -6.54 -16.10
C ASP A 117 13.63 -7.37 -14.95
N GLU A 118 12.53 -6.88 -14.38
CA GLU A 118 11.71 -7.57 -13.39
C GLU A 118 10.24 -7.59 -13.83
N ALA A 119 9.46 -8.55 -13.32
CA ALA A 119 8.07 -8.72 -13.76
C ALA A 119 7.16 -7.56 -13.28
N PHE A 120 7.25 -7.23 -11.99
CA PHE A 120 6.57 -6.08 -11.41
C PHE A 120 7.23 -5.73 -10.07
N THR A 121 8.20 -4.81 -10.14
CA THR A 121 8.96 -4.31 -8.99
C THR A 121 9.12 -2.81 -9.12
N GLU A 122 8.85 -2.10 -8.04
CA GLU A 122 8.93 -0.64 -7.93
C GLU A 122 10.09 -0.24 -7.01
N TYR A 123 10.90 0.73 -7.43
CA TYR A 123 12.02 1.30 -6.69
C TYR A 123 11.76 2.79 -6.40
N GLY A 124 12.22 3.28 -5.26
CA GLY A 124 12.06 4.68 -4.87
C GLY A 124 12.58 5.67 -5.93
N LEU A 125 11.77 6.70 -6.23
CA LEU A 125 12.11 7.78 -7.14
C LEU A 125 11.90 9.15 -6.45
N ILE A 126 10.70 9.73 -6.54
CA ILE A 126 10.34 10.90 -5.72
C ILE A 126 10.24 10.46 -4.24
N ALA A 127 9.80 9.24 -3.96
CA ALA A 127 9.82 8.65 -2.63
C ALA A 127 11.16 7.97 -2.35
N ASP A 128 11.74 8.18 -1.15
CA ASP A 128 12.97 7.51 -0.71
C ASP A 128 12.72 6.39 0.30
N GLN A 129 11.47 6.17 0.70
CA GLN A 129 11.03 5.08 1.56
C GLN A 129 9.56 4.76 1.31
N ILE A 130 9.25 3.47 1.36
CA ILE A 130 7.92 2.88 1.28
C ILE A 130 7.69 2.15 2.60
N GLU A 131 6.56 2.43 3.27
CA GLU A 131 6.13 1.71 4.47
C GLU A 131 4.75 1.12 4.25
N TYR A 132 4.55 -0.15 4.56
CA TYR A 132 3.27 -0.84 4.38
C TYR A 132 3.17 -2.06 5.31
N PRO A 133 1.96 -2.50 5.69
CA PRO A 133 1.74 -3.72 6.45
C PRO A 133 1.81 -4.96 5.54
N GLU A 134 2.08 -6.15 6.09
CA GLU A 134 2.08 -7.41 5.33
C GLU A 134 0.77 -7.66 4.55
N ASP A 135 -0.35 -7.26 5.14
CA ASP A 135 -1.69 -7.36 4.55
C ASP A 135 -1.97 -6.33 3.45
N ARG A 136 -1.04 -5.39 3.21
CA ARG A 136 -1.10 -4.35 2.17
C ARG A 136 -2.37 -3.48 2.23
N THR A 137 -2.93 -3.23 3.41
CA THR A 137 -4.15 -2.43 3.61
C THR A 137 -3.94 -0.90 3.51
N TRP A 138 -2.69 -0.44 3.54
CA TRP A 138 -2.31 0.95 3.33
C TRP A 138 -0.86 1.03 2.85
N VAL A 139 -0.45 2.20 2.36
CA VAL A 139 0.96 2.51 2.07
C VAL A 139 1.30 3.93 2.51
N ILE A 140 2.52 4.13 3.01
CA ILE A 140 3.12 5.43 3.28
C ILE A 140 4.33 5.59 2.37
N TYR A 141 4.38 6.72 1.68
CA TYR A 141 5.55 7.16 0.93
C TYR A 141 6.19 8.33 1.67
N ARG A 142 7.50 8.24 1.94
CA ARG A 142 8.28 9.40 2.40
C ARG A 142 8.96 10.04 1.20
N LEU A 143 8.72 11.32 0.97
CA LEU A 143 9.28 12.04 -0.16
C LEU A 143 10.75 12.39 0.09
N ASN A 144 11.59 12.15 -0.93
CA ASN A 144 12.99 12.49 -0.93
C ASN A 144 13.18 14.01 -0.73
N PRO A 145 13.96 14.49 0.27
CA PRO A 145 14.18 15.91 0.52
C PRO A 145 14.86 16.67 -0.61
N LYS A 146 15.47 15.95 -1.57
CA LYS A 146 16.13 16.51 -2.76
C LYS A 146 15.22 16.59 -3.97
N ALA A 147 14.01 16.03 -3.93
CA ALA A 147 13.09 16.07 -5.07
C ALA A 147 12.67 17.51 -5.37
N ARG A 148 12.83 17.93 -6.63
CA ARG A 148 12.53 19.28 -7.12
C ARG A 148 11.78 19.22 -8.45
N PHE A 149 10.85 20.14 -8.64
CA PHE A 149 10.33 20.45 -9.97
C PHE A 149 11.38 21.19 -10.81
N HIS A 150 11.14 21.29 -12.11
CA HIS A 150 12.07 21.90 -13.06
C HIS A 150 12.28 23.41 -12.85
N ASP A 151 11.35 24.08 -12.17
CA ASP A 151 11.44 25.48 -11.74
C ASP A 151 12.24 25.67 -10.43
N GLY A 152 12.69 24.58 -9.81
CA GLY A 152 13.45 24.57 -8.57
C GLY A 152 12.61 24.49 -7.29
N GLU A 153 11.26 24.44 -7.40
CA GLU A 153 10.41 24.25 -6.23
C GLU A 153 10.55 22.85 -5.64
N THR A 154 10.37 22.75 -4.32
CA THR A 154 10.45 21.46 -3.62
C THR A 154 9.17 20.66 -3.83
N ILE A 155 9.30 19.39 -4.22
CA ILE A 155 8.15 18.48 -4.23
C ILE A 155 7.76 18.18 -2.78
N ASN A 156 6.50 18.44 -2.44
CA ASN A 156 5.92 18.30 -1.11
C ASN A 156 4.72 17.34 -1.10
N VAL A 157 4.26 16.99 0.11
CA VAL A 157 3.10 16.09 0.29
C VAL A 157 1.83 16.68 -0.31
N ASP A 158 1.68 18.00 -0.25
CA ASP A 158 0.55 18.72 -0.85
C ASP A 158 0.44 18.50 -2.37
N ASP A 159 1.56 18.36 -3.09
CA ASP A 159 1.56 18.08 -4.52
C ASP A 159 0.99 16.69 -4.82
N VAL A 160 1.33 15.71 -4.00
CA VAL A 160 0.84 14.32 -4.13
C VAL A 160 -0.66 14.26 -3.86
N ILE A 161 -1.12 14.88 -2.77
CA ILE A 161 -2.54 14.94 -2.40
C ILE A 161 -3.33 15.70 -3.47
N PHE A 162 -2.82 16.85 -3.91
CA PHE A 162 -3.42 17.63 -5.00
C PHE A 162 -3.54 16.81 -6.27
N THR A 163 -2.47 16.12 -6.66
CA THR A 163 -2.45 15.32 -7.89
C THR A 163 -3.47 14.21 -7.83
N PHE A 164 -3.47 13.41 -6.75
CA PHE A 164 -4.42 12.33 -6.58
C PHE A 164 -5.86 12.84 -6.71
N ASN A 165 -6.23 13.84 -5.90
CA ASN A 165 -7.59 14.38 -5.91
C ASN A 165 -7.98 14.93 -7.28
N THR A 166 -7.07 15.68 -7.93
CA THR A 166 -7.31 16.27 -9.25
C THR A 166 -7.53 15.20 -10.33
N LEU A 167 -6.73 14.13 -10.33
CA LEU A 167 -6.87 13.06 -11.32
C LEU A 167 -8.17 12.26 -11.12
N ILE A 168 -8.60 12.01 -9.88
CA ILE A 168 -9.87 11.34 -9.59
C ILE A 168 -11.07 12.19 -9.99
N GLU A 169 -11.01 13.50 -9.73
CA GLU A 169 -12.12 14.43 -9.97
C GLU A 169 -12.23 14.87 -11.43
N LYS A 170 -11.09 15.22 -12.05
CA LYS A 170 -11.02 15.94 -13.34
C LYS A 170 -10.24 15.19 -14.41
N GLY A 171 -9.51 14.14 -14.04
CA GLY A 171 -8.73 13.35 -14.97
C GLY A 171 -9.58 12.49 -15.91
N ALA A 172 -8.91 11.79 -16.82
CA ALA A 172 -9.54 10.77 -17.66
C ALA A 172 -10.22 9.69 -16.79
N PRO A 173 -11.35 9.10 -17.25
CA PRO A 173 -12.09 8.08 -16.49
C PRO A 173 -11.24 6.90 -15.98
N PHE A 174 -10.12 6.62 -16.65
CA PHE A 174 -9.12 5.65 -16.22
C PHE A 174 -8.68 5.89 -14.77
N TYR A 175 -8.33 7.11 -14.37
CA TYR A 175 -7.78 7.38 -13.03
C TYR A 175 -8.76 7.03 -11.91
N LYS A 176 -10.03 7.42 -12.08
CA LYS A 176 -11.09 7.11 -11.11
C LYS A 176 -11.32 5.61 -10.96
N SER A 177 -11.25 4.86 -12.06
CA SER A 177 -11.38 3.40 -12.03
C SER A 177 -10.13 2.72 -11.45
N TYR A 178 -8.95 3.16 -11.86
CA TYR A 178 -7.67 2.54 -11.49
C TYR A 178 -7.34 2.72 -10.01
N TYR A 179 -7.69 3.87 -9.45
CA TYR A 179 -7.46 4.21 -8.04
C TYR A 179 -8.73 4.12 -7.17
N GLY A 180 -9.79 3.46 -7.66
CA GLY A 180 -11.11 3.45 -7.02
C GLY A 180 -11.17 2.79 -5.63
N ASP A 181 -10.14 2.02 -5.26
CA ASP A 181 -10.01 1.40 -3.94
C ASP A 181 -9.16 2.22 -2.96
N ILE A 182 -8.66 3.40 -3.35
CA ILE A 182 -8.03 4.34 -2.43
C ILE A 182 -9.13 5.24 -1.86
N VAL A 183 -9.31 5.22 -0.54
CA VAL A 183 -10.41 5.93 0.14
C VAL A 183 -9.98 7.24 0.79
N GLU A 184 -8.68 7.38 1.10
CA GLU A 184 -8.13 8.57 1.73
C GLU A 184 -6.65 8.71 1.38
N VAL A 185 -6.21 9.96 1.15
CA VAL A 185 -4.79 10.34 1.07
C VAL A 185 -4.53 11.42 2.11
N LYS A 186 -3.57 11.19 3.00
CA LYS A 186 -3.36 12.00 4.20
C LYS A 186 -1.90 12.37 4.38
N ASP A 187 -1.67 13.64 4.72
CA ASP A 187 -0.38 14.10 5.21
C ASP A 187 -0.17 13.64 6.66
N LEU A 188 0.96 12.98 6.92
CA LEU A 188 1.38 12.56 8.26
C LEU A 188 2.48 13.46 8.84
N GLY A 189 2.87 14.53 8.14
CA GLY A 189 4.05 15.33 8.46
C GLY A 189 5.34 14.64 8.03
N ASP A 190 6.47 15.31 8.25
CA ASP A 190 7.81 14.78 7.96
C ASP A 190 7.98 14.23 6.53
N ARG A 191 7.33 14.88 5.55
CA ARG A 191 7.30 14.49 4.13
C ARG A 191 6.65 13.12 3.88
N ARG A 192 5.77 12.64 4.77
CA ARG A 192 5.11 11.33 4.66
C ARG A 192 3.67 11.50 4.21
N VAL A 193 3.33 10.87 3.09
CA VAL A 193 1.97 10.80 2.57
C VAL A 193 1.45 9.37 2.72
N LYS A 194 0.29 9.22 3.37
CA LYS A 194 -0.38 7.93 3.59
C LYS A 194 -1.56 7.78 2.63
N PHE A 195 -1.65 6.63 1.99
CA PHE A 195 -2.82 6.20 1.23
C PHE A 195 -3.49 5.07 2.00
N ASN A 196 -4.76 5.28 2.37
CA ASN A 196 -5.59 4.23 2.97
C ASN A 196 -6.44 3.59 1.89
N PHE A 197 -6.50 2.26 1.91
CA PHE A 197 -7.28 1.50 0.95
C PHE A 197 -8.62 1.08 1.54
N ARG A 198 -9.56 0.73 0.66
CA ARG A 198 -10.89 0.26 1.01
C ARG A 198 -10.79 -1.01 1.86
N GLU A 199 -11.48 -1.03 2.99
CA GLU A 199 -11.57 -2.22 3.83
C GLU A 199 -12.10 -3.42 3.02
N GLY A 200 -11.45 -4.57 3.16
CA GLY A 200 -11.81 -5.79 2.44
C GLY A 200 -11.45 -5.81 0.96
N THR A 201 -10.73 -4.82 0.43
CA THR A 201 -10.18 -4.91 -0.94
C THR A 201 -9.26 -6.12 -1.07
N THR A 202 -9.36 -6.83 -2.20
CA THR A 202 -8.48 -7.94 -2.56
C THR A 202 -7.32 -7.50 -3.44
N ASN A 203 -7.26 -6.21 -3.80
CA ASN A 203 -6.25 -5.67 -4.68
C ASN A 203 -4.92 -5.44 -3.93
N ARG A 204 -4.05 -6.44 -3.98
CA ARG A 204 -2.70 -6.40 -3.38
C ARG A 204 -1.71 -5.52 -4.16
N GLU A 205 -2.06 -5.09 -5.37
CA GLU A 205 -1.22 -4.24 -6.22
C GLU A 205 -1.28 -2.77 -5.78
N LEU A 206 -2.27 -2.38 -4.95
CA LEU A 206 -2.49 -0.99 -4.52
C LEU A 206 -1.24 -0.33 -3.95
N VAL A 207 -0.43 -1.07 -3.18
CA VAL A 207 0.84 -0.57 -2.65
C VAL A 207 1.77 -0.16 -3.80
N LEU A 208 1.90 -0.96 -4.86
CA LEU A 208 2.78 -0.69 -6.00
C LEU A 208 2.21 0.39 -6.93
N ILE A 209 0.95 0.25 -7.36
CA ILE A 209 0.36 1.14 -8.37
C ILE A 209 0.14 2.56 -7.85
N THR A 210 0.00 2.73 -6.54
CA THR A 210 0.01 4.07 -5.91
C THR A 210 1.36 4.76 -6.12
N GLY A 211 2.46 3.98 -6.14
CA GLY A 211 3.81 4.47 -6.43
C GLY A 211 3.96 5.01 -7.85
N GLN A 212 3.14 4.52 -8.78
CA GLN A 212 3.11 4.95 -10.18
C GLN A 212 2.29 6.24 -10.41
N LEU A 213 1.77 6.85 -9.34
CA LEU A 213 1.09 8.14 -9.42
C LEU A 213 2.11 9.23 -9.86
N PRO A 214 1.89 9.91 -11.01
CA PRO A 214 2.70 11.07 -11.37
C PRO A 214 2.51 12.16 -10.32
N VAL A 215 3.52 12.99 -10.09
CA VAL A 215 3.42 14.10 -9.13
C VAL A 215 3.37 15.42 -9.90
N LEU A 216 2.22 16.09 -9.87
CA LEU A 216 1.98 17.37 -10.50
C LEU A 216 2.30 18.53 -9.54
N PRO A 217 2.96 19.60 -10.00
CA PRO A 217 3.19 20.81 -9.21
C PRO A 217 1.88 21.52 -8.90
N LYS A 218 1.42 21.45 -7.65
CA LYS A 218 0.15 22.07 -7.24
C LYS A 218 0.12 23.55 -7.59
N HIS A 219 1.22 24.27 -7.32
CA HIS A 219 1.37 25.70 -7.57
C HIS A 219 1.20 26.10 -9.04
N TYR A 220 1.44 25.19 -9.97
CA TYR A 220 1.24 25.43 -11.40
C TYR A 220 -0.20 25.13 -11.84
N TRP A 221 -0.84 24.13 -11.24
CA TRP A 221 -2.11 23.57 -11.69
C TRP A 221 -3.35 24.07 -10.93
N GLU A 222 -3.18 24.74 -9.79
CA GLU A 222 -4.30 25.24 -8.98
C GLU A 222 -4.93 26.56 -9.49
N GLY A 223 -4.32 27.19 -10.49
CA GLY A 223 -4.74 28.46 -11.10
C GLY A 223 -5.86 28.37 -12.13
#